data_AF-X0WIT6-F1
#
_entry.id   AF-X0WIT6-F1
#
_cell.length_a   1.000
_cell.length_b   1.000
_cell.length_c   1.000
_cell.angle_alpha   90.00
_cell.angle_beta   90.00
_cell.angle_gamma   90.00
#
_symmetry.space_group_name_H-M   'P 1'
#
loop_
_entity.id
_entity.type
_entity.pdbx_description
1 polymer ?
#
loop_
_entity_poly.entity_id
_entity_poly.type
_entity_poly.pdbx_seq_one_letter_code
_entity_poly.pdbx_strand_id
1 'polypeptide(L)'
;TIEPGTVVKLDEYCWLNVDGVLLAQGTSSNQIVFTANWDDTYGGDTGDGSYGWDTIRLDGNGSVLDYVLVRYGGRSSASSSGYRSMLYINSNSVVRNSTIEHQQGYTNMPYAAVSIGALGQLRDSLIRDNMYGVYVTSSSASLVGNTIISNSYPIVQHPNVSLDYSGNALTGNTYDAVVVFANNDITADATWSSALTNGLPYVLHGYYYSVWHYDLEIRAGATLTIEPGTVVKLDEYCWLNVDGVLLAQGT
;
A
#
# COMPACT_ATOMS: atom_id res chain seq x y z
N THR A 1 -23.46 -7.43 -1.28
CA THR A 1 -23.13 -7.80 0.12
C THR A 1 -22.58 -9.21 0.14
N ILE A 2 -21.64 -9.50 1.04
CA ILE A 2 -21.10 -10.83 1.33
C ILE A 2 -21.30 -11.09 2.82
N GLU A 3 -21.84 -12.27 3.14
CA GLU A 3 -22.19 -12.63 4.52
C GLU A 3 -20.97 -13.07 5.34
N PRO A 4 -20.96 -12.85 6.67
CA PRO A 4 -19.91 -13.35 7.56
C PRO A 4 -19.61 -14.84 7.38
N GLY A 5 -18.33 -15.22 7.45
CA GLY A 5 -17.88 -16.61 7.28
C GLY A 5 -17.79 -17.09 5.83
N THR A 6 -18.13 -16.25 4.85
CA THR A 6 -17.98 -16.61 3.43
C THR A 6 -16.50 -16.69 3.04
N VAL A 7 -16.15 -17.74 2.31
CA VAL A 7 -14.85 -17.87 1.63
C VAL A 7 -15.04 -17.63 0.14
N VAL A 8 -14.33 -16.64 -0.40
CA VAL A 8 -14.27 -16.30 -1.82
C VAL A 8 -12.91 -16.71 -2.33
N LYS A 9 -12.90 -17.68 -3.25
CA LYS A 9 -11.69 -18.18 -3.90
C LYS A 9 -11.57 -17.63 -5.31
N LEU A 10 -10.39 -17.15 -5.66
CA LEU A 10 -10.09 -16.54 -6.96
C LEU A 10 -8.93 -17.28 -7.65
N ASP A 11 -9.09 -17.56 -8.94
CA ASP A 11 -8.04 -18.13 -9.78
C ASP A 11 -6.97 -17.09 -10.14
N GLU A 12 -5.85 -17.59 -10.66
CA GLU A 12 -4.75 -16.76 -11.16
C GLU A 12 -5.28 -15.70 -12.15
N TYR A 13 -4.82 -14.46 -11.98
CA TYR A 13 -5.24 -13.30 -12.77
C TYR A 13 -6.72 -12.90 -12.68
N CYS A 14 -7.53 -13.53 -11.82
CA CYS A 14 -8.88 -13.02 -11.55
C CYS A 14 -8.83 -11.79 -10.65
N TRP A 15 -9.65 -10.78 -10.97
CA TRP A 15 -9.83 -9.59 -10.13
C TRP A 15 -11.31 -9.36 -9.82
N LEU A 16 -11.56 -8.62 -8.75
CA LEU A 16 -12.87 -8.09 -8.40
C LEU A 16 -12.84 -6.57 -8.56
N ASN A 17 -13.52 -6.05 -9.58
CA ASN A 17 -13.73 -4.61 -9.73
C ASN A 17 -15.09 -4.22 -9.12
N VAL A 18 -15.08 -3.23 -8.23
CA VAL A 18 -16.26 -2.74 -7.53
C VAL A 18 -16.49 -1.27 -7.90
N ASP A 19 -17.27 -1.04 -8.95
CA ASP A 19 -17.73 0.31 -9.34
C ASP A 19 -18.92 0.80 -8.51
N GLY A 20 -19.61 -0.12 -7.84
CA GLY A 20 -20.71 0.13 -6.91
C GLY A 20 -20.27 0.08 -5.44
N VAL A 21 -21.05 -0.60 -4.61
CA VAL A 21 -20.76 -0.76 -3.18
C VAL A 21 -20.55 -2.24 -2.86
N LEU A 22 -19.40 -2.57 -2.27
CA LEU A 22 -19.16 -3.86 -1.65
C LEU A 22 -19.30 -3.73 -0.13
N LEU A 23 -20.33 -4.38 0.41
CA LEU A 23 -20.49 -4.59 1.85
C LEU A 23 -20.02 -6.01 2.19
N ALA A 24 -18.86 -6.12 2.80
CA ALA A 24 -18.28 -7.37 3.31
C ALA A 24 -17.97 -7.15 4.79
N GLN A 25 -18.96 -7.43 5.63
CA GLN A 25 -18.92 -7.08 7.05
C GLN A 25 -19.00 -8.35 7.88
N GLY A 26 -17.85 -8.98 8.08
CA GLY A 26 -17.69 -10.15 8.94
C GLY A 26 -17.71 -9.81 10.43
N THR A 27 -17.24 -10.75 11.22
CA THR A 27 -17.01 -10.58 12.67
C THR A 27 -15.67 -11.18 13.05
N SER A 28 -15.17 -10.90 14.25
CA SER A 28 -13.93 -11.49 14.76
C SER A 28 -13.94 -13.02 14.79
N SER A 29 -15.12 -13.65 14.99
CA SER A 29 -15.26 -15.10 14.99
C SER A 29 -15.60 -15.69 13.61
N ASN A 30 -16.19 -14.89 12.72
CA ASN A 30 -16.61 -15.31 11.38
C ASN A 30 -16.17 -14.26 10.36
N GLN A 31 -14.87 -14.25 10.07
CA GLN A 31 -14.30 -13.36 9.06
C GLN A 31 -14.78 -13.76 7.65
N ILE A 32 -14.79 -12.80 6.74
CA ILE A 32 -14.95 -13.08 5.30
C ILE A 32 -13.55 -13.23 4.71
N VAL A 33 -13.31 -14.31 3.96
CA VAL A 33 -11.98 -14.62 3.44
C VAL A 33 -11.95 -14.47 1.92
N PHE A 34 -11.03 -13.67 1.40
CA PHE A 34 -10.67 -13.63 -0.02
C PHE A 34 -9.28 -14.25 -0.19
N THR A 35 -9.19 -15.33 -0.97
CA THR A 35 -7.95 -16.08 -1.10
C THR A 35 -7.80 -16.72 -2.49
N ALA A 36 -6.60 -17.23 -2.77
CA ALA A 36 -6.32 -17.96 -4.01
C ALA A 36 -7.06 -19.31 -4.04
N ASN A 37 -7.36 -19.80 -5.24
CA ASN A 37 -8.10 -21.03 -5.40
C ASN A 37 -7.39 -22.26 -4.77
N TRP A 38 -6.05 -22.27 -4.80
CA TRP A 38 -5.21 -23.32 -4.21
C TRP A 38 -4.96 -23.17 -2.71
N ASP A 39 -5.48 -22.12 -2.06
CA ASP A 39 -5.33 -21.98 -0.61
C ASP A 39 -6.27 -22.96 0.13
N ASP A 40 -5.72 -24.10 0.53
CA ASP A 40 -6.45 -25.12 1.29
C ASP A 40 -6.73 -24.74 2.74
N THR A 41 -6.10 -23.67 3.25
CA THR A 41 -6.32 -23.17 4.61
C THR A 41 -7.79 -22.81 4.85
N TYR A 42 -8.50 -22.37 3.80
CA TYR A 42 -9.89 -21.94 3.86
C TYR A 42 -10.69 -22.56 2.72
N GLY A 43 -11.89 -23.08 3.01
CA GLY A 43 -12.81 -23.59 1.98
C GLY A 43 -12.45 -24.96 1.38
N GLY A 44 -11.35 -25.59 1.82
CA GLY A 44 -10.90 -26.92 1.34
C GLY A 44 -10.25 -26.88 -0.05
N ASP A 45 -9.83 -28.04 -0.55
CA ASP A 45 -9.19 -28.18 -1.86
C ASP A 45 -10.17 -27.88 -3.00
N THR A 46 -9.83 -26.86 -3.78
CA THR A 46 -10.59 -26.41 -4.95
C THR A 46 -9.70 -26.13 -6.16
N GLY A 47 -8.39 -26.47 -6.10
CA GLY A 47 -7.46 -26.33 -7.22
C GLY A 47 -5.97 -26.44 -6.83
N ASP A 48 -5.15 -26.87 -7.78
CA ASP A 48 -3.72 -27.20 -7.57
C ASP A 48 -2.74 -26.11 -8.05
N GLY A 49 -3.19 -24.85 -8.10
CA GLY A 49 -2.39 -23.72 -8.57
C GLY A 49 -1.21 -23.37 -7.65
N SER A 50 -0.34 -22.46 -8.12
CA SER A 50 0.78 -21.96 -7.30
C SER A 50 0.92 -20.44 -7.30
N TYR A 51 0.04 -19.74 -8.02
CA TYR A 51 0.08 -18.30 -8.17
C TYR A 51 -1.18 -17.65 -7.64
N GLY A 52 -1.00 -16.48 -7.05
CA GLY A 52 -2.07 -15.68 -6.52
C GLY A 52 -3.04 -15.15 -7.58
N TRP A 53 -4.16 -14.65 -7.10
CA TRP A 53 -5.13 -13.88 -7.88
C TRP A 53 -4.69 -12.42 -7.98
N ASP A 54 -5.44 -11.59 -8.70
CA ASP A 54 -5.03 -10.22 -9.02
C ASP A 54 -5.41 -9.20 -7.93
N THR A 55 -6.58 -8.57 -7.97
CA THR A 55 -6.89 -7.45 -7.07
C THR A 55 -8.36 -7.32 -6.71
N ILE A 56 -8.66 -6.85 -5.50
CA ILE A 56 -9.95 -6.27 -5.13
C ILE A 56 -9.81 -4.77 -5.30
N ARG A 57 -10.54 -4.20 -6.24
CA ARG A 57 -10.49 -2.77 -6.57
C ARG A 57 -11.79 -2.10 -6.20
N LEU A 58 -11.72 -1.15 -5.27
CA LEU A 58 -12.85 -0.37 -4.77
C LEU A 58 -12.84 1.02 -5.42
N ASP A 59 -13.46 1.15 -6.59
CA ASP A 59 -13.59 2.42 -7.32
C ASP A 59 -14.90 3.15 -7.01
N GLY A 60 -15.95 2.43 -6.60
CA GLY A 60 -17.21 3.00 -6.12
C GLY A 60 -17.17 3.43 -4.66
N ASN A 61 -17.78 4.58 -4.36
CA ASN A 61 -17.83 5.13 -3.00
C ASN A 61 -18.74 4.33 -2.07
N GLY A 62 -18.36 4.22 -0.80
CA GLY A 62 -19.19 3.68 0.27
C GLY A 62 -19.02 2.18 0.53
N SER A 63 -18.02 1.53 -0.06
CA SER A 63 -17.70 0.14 0.28
C SER A 63 -17.19 0.02 1.72
N VAL A 64 -17.56 -1.07 2.39
CA VAL A 64 -17.15 -1.39 3.76
C VAL A 64 -16.62 -2.81 3.79
N LEU A 65 -15.34 -2.97 4.07
CA LEU A 65 -14.71 -4.23 4.40
C LEU A 65 -14.38 -4.21 5.89
N ASP A 66 -15.05 -5.04 6.68
CA ASP A 66 -14.94 -5.09 8.13
C ASP A 66 -14.77 -6.55 8.56
N TYR A 67 -13.73 -6.88 9.32
CA TYR A 67 -13.36 -8.27 9.63
C TYR A 67 -13.21 -9.15 8.38
N VAL A 68 -12.47 -8.64 7.40
CA VAL A 68 -12.09 -9.36 6.18
C VAL A 68 -10.65 -9.85 6.29
N LEU A 69 -10.37 -11.04 5.75
CA LEU A 69 -9.04 -11.57 5.54
C LEU A 69 -8.76 -11.62 4.03
N VAL A 70 -7.70 -10.95 3.57
CA VAL A 70 -7.28 -10.94 2.16
C VAL A 70 -5.89 -11.56 2.05
N ARG A 71 -5.76 -12.62 1.25
CA ARG A 71 -4.52 -13.39 1.09
C ARG A 71 -4.22 -13.69 -0.36
N TYR A 72 -2.93 -13.86 -0.68
CA TYR A 72 -2.46 -14.41 -1.95
C TYR A 72 -3.00 -13.71 -3.20
N GLY A 73 -3.25 -12.40 -3.11
CA GLY A 73 -3.54 -11.53 -4.25
C GLY A 73 -2.29 -10.80 -4.76
N GLY A 74 -2.49 -9.83 -5.63
CA GLY A 74 -1.47 -8.91 -6.16
C GLY A 74 -0.78 -9.40 -7.43
N ARG A 75 -1.25 -10.52 -8.01
CA ARG A 75 -0.66 -11.13 -9.21
C ARG A 75 -1.34 -10.61 -10.47
N SER A 76 -0.74 -9.59 -11.08
CA SER A 76 -1.21 -9.02 -12.35
C SER A 76 -0.69 -9.81 -13.56
N SER A 77 -1.46 -9.90 -14.65
CA SER A 77 -0.91 -10.38 -15.93
C SER A 77 0.15 -9.40 -16.48
N ALA A 78 1.20 -9.90 -17.13
CA ALA A 78 2.29 -9.06 -17.64
C ALA A 78 1.86 -8.00 -18.67
N SER A 79 0.68 -8.15 -19.28
CA SER A 79 0.10 -7.21 -20.24
C SER A 79 -0.70 -6.08 -19.60
N SER A 80 -0.83 -6.08 -18.27
CA SER A 80 -1.65 -5.10 -17.58
C SER A 80 -0.83 -3.96 -16.99
N SER A 81 -1.10 -2.75 -17.46
CA SER A 81 -0.43 -1.50 -17.05
C SER A 81 -0.88 -0.97 -15.68
N GLY A 82 -1.53 -1.79 -14.85
CA GLY A 82 -2.09 -1.38 -13.58
C GLY A 82 -1.18 -1.71 -12.41
N TYR A 83 -0.94 -0.74 -11.53
CA TYR A 83 -0.33 -0.96 -10.21
C TYR A 83 -1.27 -1.81 -9.34
N ARG A 84 -1.04 -3.13 -9.21
CA ARG A 84 -2.00 -4.01 -8.53
C ARG A 84 -1.50 -4.55 -7.21
N SER A 85 -1.87 -3.82 -6.18
CA SER A 85 -1.97 -4.33 -4.82
C SER A 85 -3.08 -5.38 -4.70
N MET A 86 -3.01 -6.25 -3.69
CA MET A 86 -4.11 -7.21 -3.43
C MET A 86 -5.44 -6.49 -3.22
N LEU A 87 -5.37 -5.35 -2.52
CA LEU A 87 -6.51 -4.49 -2.25
C LEU A 87 -6.19 -3.05 -2.68
N TYR A 88 -7.06 -2.47 -3.49
CA TYR A 88 -6.93 -1.10 -3.97
C TYR A 88 -8.16 -0.28 -3.52
N ILE A 89 -7.94 0.70 -2.65
CA ILE A 89 -8.97 1.60 -2.13
C ILE A 89 -8.88 2.93 -2.88
N ASN A 90 -9.60 3.08 -3.99
CA ASN A 90 -9.55 4.26 -4.87
C ASN A 90 -10.77 5.19 -4.73
N SER A 91 -11.45 5.11 -3.61
CA SER A 91 -12.75 5.72 -3.40
C SER A 91 -12.90 6.09 -1.93
N ASN A 92 -13.97 6.83 -1.61
CA ASN A 92 -14.39 7.03 -0.23
C ASN A 92 -15.01 5.74 0.34
N SER A 93 -14.16 4.75 0.55
CA SER A 93 -14.48 3.42 1.07
C SER A 93 -13.60 3.13 2.28
N VAL A 94 -14.09 2.27 3.18
CA VAL A 94 -13.41 1.94 4.43
C VAL A 94 -13.09 0.46 4.50
N VAL A 95 -11.84 0.18 4.84
CA VAL A 95 -11.35 -1.13 5.24
C VAL A 95 -10.95 -1.02 6.69
N ARG A 96 -11.54 -1.86 7.55
CA ARG A 96 -11.26 -1.82 8.99
C ARG A 96 -11.29 -3.17 9.66
N ASN A 97 -10.66 -3.30 10.84
CA ASN A 97 -10.59 -4.54 11.62
C ASN A 97 -10.21 -5.77 10.78
N SER A 98 -9.45 -5.56 9.71
CA SER A 98 -9.21 -6.55 8.67
C SER A 98 -7.74 -6.95 8.64
N THR A 99 -7.47 -8.13 8.09
CA THR A 99 -6.10 -8.64 7.92
C THR A 99 -5.79 -8.77 6.44
N ILE A 100 -4.64 -8.24 6.03
CA ILE A 100 -4.15 -8.36 4.65
C ILE A 100 -2.72 -8.92 4.71
N GLU A 101 -2.52 -10.11 4.14
CA GLU A 101 -1.26 -10.84 4.28
C GLU A 101 -0.87 -11.69 3.05
N HIS A 102 0.41 -12.05 2.97
CA HIS A 102 0.94 -12.97 1.98
C HIS A 102 0.66 -12.57 0.52
N GLN A 103 0.91 -11.29 0.18
CA GLN A 103 0.90 -10.83 -1.19
C GLN A 103 1.80 -11.69 -2.10
N GLN A 104 1.32 -12.02 -3.30
CA GLN A 104 2.05 -12.78 -4.32
C GLN A 104 2.28 -11.98 -5.63
N GLY A 105 2.45 -10.66 -5.51
CA GLY A 105 2.77 -9.82 -6.66
C GLY A 105 4.17 -10.05 -7.21
N TYR A 106 4.39 -9.67 -8.48
CA TYR A 106 5.73 -9.64 -9.05
C TYR A 106 6.60 -8.61 -8.30
N THR A 107 7.85 -8.97 -8.02
CA THR A 107 8.82 -8.20 -7.22
C THR A 107 9.33 -6.92 -7.89
N ASN A 108 8.95 -6.67 -9.15
CA ASN A 108 9.56 -5.63 -10.00
C ASN A 108 8.62 -4.43 -10.24
N MET A 109 7.61 -4.27 -9.40
CA MET A 109 6.55 -3.26 -9.52
C MET A 109 6.16 -2.76 -8.12
N PRO A 110 5.53 -1.58 -7.97
CA PRO A 110 5.19 -1.00 -6.67
C PRO A 110 3.93 -1.66 -6.09
N TYR A 111 3.90 -2.98 -6.04
CA TYR A 111 2.75 -3.74 -5.55
C TYR A 111 2.85 -3.86 -4.04
N ALA A 112 2.00 -3.13 -3.33
CA ALA A 112 1.81 -3.31 -1.88
C ALA A 112 0.67 -4.29 -1.58
N ALA A 113 0.55 -4.71 -0.33
CA ALA A 113 -0.62 -5.47 0.13
C ALA A 113 -1.90 -4.64 -0.06
N VAL A 114 -1.85 -3.36 0.32
CA VAL A 114 -2.92 -2.38 0.16
C VAL A 114 -2.40 -1.16 -0.58
N SER A 115 -3.10 -0.69 -1.61
CA SER A 115 -2.92 0.63 -2.20
C SER A 115 -4.10 1.52 -1.81
N ILE A 116 -3.83 2.74 -1.40
CA ILE A 116 -4.86 3.68 -0.94
C ILE A 116 -4.69 5.04 -1.62
N GLY A 117 -5.74 5.42 -2.33
CA GLY A 117 -5.87 6.68 -3.06
C GLY A 117 -6.69 7.71 -2.30
N ALA A 118 -7.16 8.71 -3.04
CA ALA A 118 -7.90 9.83 -2.47
C ALA A 118 -9.15 9.36 -1.71
N LEU A 119 -9.34 9.90 -0.51
CA LEU A 119 -10.47 9.62 0.39
C LEU A 119 -10.60 8.17 0.88
N GLY A 120 -9.70 7.27 0.49
CA GLY A 120 -9.67 5.89 0.98
C GLY A 120 -9.32 5.84 2.46
N GLN A 121 -9.86 4.86 3.17
CA GLN A 121 -9.69 4.73 4.62
C GLN A 121 -9.25 3.31 4.98
N LEU A 122 -8.13 3.19 5.69
CA LEU A 122 -7.63 1.96 6.28
C LEU A 122 -7.50 2.16 7.79
N ARG A 123 -8.25 1.39 8.59
CA ARG A 123 -8.37 1.62 10.03
C ARG A 123 -8.25 0.36 10.85
N ASP A 124 -7.57 0.41 11.99
CA ASP A 124 -7.58 -0.68 12.98
C ASP A 124 -7.28 -2.06 12.39
N SER A 125 -6.46 -2.11 11.33
CA SER A 125 -6.23 -3.31 10.52
C SER A 125 -4.80 -3.81 10.68
N LEU A 126 -4.61 -5.11 10.40
CA LEU A 126 -3.32 -5.79 10.46
C LEU A 126 -2.81 -6.05 9.04
N ILE A 127 -1.65 -5.48 8.70
CA ILE A 127 -0.99 -5.69 7.41
C ILE A 127 0.36 -6.37 7.65
N ARG A 128 0.53 -7.61 7.19
CA ARG A 128 1.73 -8.39 7.52
C ARG A 128 2.19 -9.36 6.46
N ASP A 129 3.45 -9.76 6.54
CA ASP A 129 4.03 -10.81 5.69
C ASP A 129 3.91 -10.49 4.19
N ASN A 130 4.12 -9.22 3.83
CA ASN A 130 4.16 -8.72 2.46
C ASN A 130 5.52 -8.08 2.14
N MET A 131 5.81 -7.87 0.86
CA MET A 131 6.99 -7.08 0.47
C MET A 131 6.80 -5.62 0.89
N TYR A 132 5.75 -4.96 0.35
CA TYR A 132 5.34 -3.63 0.76
C TYR A 132 3.98 -3.72 1.46
N GLY A 133 3.86 -3.13 2.65
CA GLY A 133 2.62 -3.16 3.43
C GLY A 133 1.51 -2.32 2.78
N VAL A 134 1.65 -0.99 2.84
CA VAL A 134 0.67 -0.05 2.30
C VAL A 134 1.33 0.95 1.37
N TYR A 135 0.79 1.11 0.15
CA TYR A 135 1.17 2.16 -0.79
C TYR A 135 0.17 3.30 -0.77
N VAL A 136 0.60 4.50 -0.38
CA VAL A 136 -0.25 5.70 -0.29
C VAL A 136 -0.01 6.60 -1.49
N THR A 137 -1.07 6.95 -2.22
CA THR A 137 -0.99 7.77 -3.44
C THR A 137 -1.63 9.14 -3.31
N SER A 138 -2.29 9.45 -2.19
CA SER A 138 -2.93 10.74 -1.95
C SER A 138 -2.84 11.17 -0.48
N SER A 139 -2.53 12.44 -0.24
CA SER A 139 -2.55 13.06 1.10
C SER A 139 -3.95 13.14 1.71
N SER A 140 -5.02 12.92 0.93
CA SER A 140 -6.41 12.87 1.43
C SER A 140 -6.87 11.49 1.90
N ALA A 141 -5.99 10.48 1.85
CA ALA A 141 -6.25 9.17 2.44
C ALA A 141 -6.28 9.25 3.98
N SER A 142 -6.79 8.20 4.62
CA SER A 142 -6.79 8.06 6.08
C SER A 142 -6.23 6.70 6.50
N LEU A 143 -5.12 6.71 7.25
CA LEU A 143 -4.50 5.52 7.83
C LEU A 143 -4.40 5.72 9.35
N VAL A 144 -5.23 5.02 10.13
CA VAL A 144 -5.32 5.23 11.59
C VAL A 144 -5.42 3.91 12.33
N GLY A 145 -4.68 3.74 13.42
CA GLY A 145 -4.82 2.58 14.31
C GLY A 145 -4.32 1.26 13.71
N ASN A 146 -3.65 1.28 12.55
CA ASN A 146 -3.21 0.06 11.90
C ASN A 146 -1.93 -0.46 12.54
N THR A 147 -1.77 -1.79 12.50
CA THR A 147 -0.51 -2.48 12.80
C THR A 147 0.06 -3.01 11.49
N ILE A 148 1.22 -2.50 11.09
CA ILE A 148 1.89 -2.87 9.85
C ILE A 148 3.26 -3.44 10.22
N ILE A 149 3.39 -4.76 10.19
CA ILE A 149 4.50 -5.51 10.79
C ILE A 149 4.90 -6.70 9.93
N SER A 150 6.15 -7.19 10.04
CA SER A 150 6.65 -8.33 9.26
C SER A 150 6.57 -8.14 7.74
N ASN A 151 6.49 -6.90 7.26
CA ASN A 151 6.66 -6.58 5.85
C ASN A 151 8.13 -6.27 5.56
N SER A 152 8.55 -6.22 4.29
CA SER A 152 9.88 -5.67 4.00
C SER A 152 9.91 -4.17 4.29
N TYR A 153 8.89 -3.45 3.82
CA TYR A 153 8.65 -2.05 4.17
C TYR A 153 7.19 -1.85 4.59
N PRO A 154 6.91 -1.11 5.69
CA PRO A 154 5.55 -0.92 6.16
C PRO A 154 4.75 0.03 5.27
N ILE A 155 5.32 1.21 4.99
CA ILE A 155 4.69 2.24 4.19
C ILE A 155 5.57 2.51 2.98
N VAL A 156 4.92 2.63 1.84
CA VAL A 156 5.47 3.30 0.68
C VAL A 156 4.52 4.42 0.28
N GLN A 157 5.03 5.52 -0.26
CA GLN A 157 4.21 6.63 -0.71
C GLN A 157 4.69 7.25 -2.01
N HIS A 158 3.74 7.85 -2.73
CA HIS A 158 4.05 8.78 -3.80
C HIS A 158 4.76 10.01 -3.18
N PRO A 159 5.78 10.59 -3.82
CA PRO A 159 6.60 11.63 -3.21
C PRO A 159 5.85 12.92 -2.85
N ASN A 160 4.76 13.25 -3.55
CA ASN A 160 3.84 14.35 -3.21
C ASN A 160 2.90 14.08 -2.03
N VAL A 161 2.98 12.91 -1.38
CA VAL A 161 2.13 12.59 -0.22
C VAL A 161 2.72 13.21 1.06
N SER A 162 1.86 13.96 1.75
CA SER A 162 2.06 14.48 3.09
C SER A 162 0.90 14.01 3.96
N LEU A 163 1.03 12.81 4.52
CA LEU A 163 0.01 12.16 5.33
C LEU A 163 0.55 11.84 6.73
N ASP A 164 -0.28 12.01 7.75
CA ASP A 164 0.05 11.64 9.13
C ASP A 164 -0.10 10.13 9.35
N TYR A 165 1.02 9.46 9.59
CA TYR A 165 1.11 8.04 9.92
C TYR A 165 1.25 7.78 11.43
N SER A 166 1.32 8.83 12.27
CA SER A 166 1.73 8.70 13.67
C SER A 166 0.79 7.86 14.53
N GLY A 167 -0.47 7.73 14.12
CA GLY A 167 -1.46 6.87 14.76
C GLY A 167 -1.34 5.38 14.40
N ASN A 168 -0.28 4.93 13.73
CA ASN A 168 -0.08 3.54 13.30
C ASN A 168 1.16 2.93 13.94
N ALA A 169 1.13 1.62 14.20
CA ALA A 169 2.29 0.85 14.62
C ALA A 169 3.04 0.32 13.39
N LEU A 170 4.21 0.90 13.11
CA LEU A 170 4.99 0.66 11.89
C LEU A 170 6.35 -0.03 12.14
N THR A 171 6.60 -0.49 13.37
CA THR A 171 7.85 -1.14 13.76
C THR A 171 7.78 -2.66 13.70
N GLY A 172 8.91 -3.32 13.48
CA GLY A 172 8.99 -4.78 13.35
C GLY A 172 8.86 -5.27 11.91
N ASN A 173 9.17 -4.41 10.95
CA ASN A 173 9.37 -4.75 9.54
C ASN A 173 10.87 -4.95 9.27
N THR A 174 11.23 -5.48 8.10
CA THR A 174 12.66 -5.58 7.72
C THR A 174 13.33 -4.21 7.73
N TYR A 175 12.60 -3.19 7.23
CA TYR A 175 13.01 -1.79 7.25
C TYR A 175 11.88 -0.92 7.81
N ASP A 176 12.05 -0.45 9.05
CA ASP A 176 11.13 0.49 9.68
C ASP A 176 11.37 1.91 9.13
N ALA A 177 10.69 2.23 8.03
CA ALA A 177 10.81 3.50 7.32
C ALA A 177 9.54 3.82 6.53
N VAL A 178 9.37 5.11 6.19
CA VAL A 178 8.43 5.54 5.14
C VAL A 178 9.19 5.60 3.83
N VAL A 179 8.90 4.68 2.92
CA VAL A 179 9.55 4.64 1.62
C VAL A 179 8.90 5.65 0.69
N VAL A 180 9.72 6.39 -0.06
CA VAL A 180 9.30 7.26 -1.16
C VAL A 180 9.77 6.63 -2.45
N PHE A 181 8.85 6.30 -3.35
CA PHE A 181 9.24 5.74 -4.64
C PHE A 181 9.88 6.79 -5.54
N ALA A 182 11.19 6.65 -5.77
CA ALA A 182 12.00 7.50 -6.65
C ALA A 182 11.78 7.21 -8.15
N ASN A 183 10.66 6.56 -8.50
CA ASN A 183 10.19 6.38 -9.87
C ASN A 183 9.16 7.44 -10.28
N ASN A 184 8.76 8.30 -9.35
CA ASN A 184 7.82 9.39 -9.55
C ASN A 184 8.49 10.69 -9.13
N ASP A 185 8.00 11.81 -9.65
CA ASP A 185 8.54 13.14 -9.37
C ASP A 185 7.64 13.93 -8.43
N ILE A 186 8.25 14.91 -7.74
CA ILE A 186 7.54 15.93 -6.97
C ILE A 186 7.07 17.00 -7.96
N THR A 187 5.77 17.02 -8.24
CA THR A 187 5.16 17.91 -9.24
C THR A 187 4.30 19.03 -8.65
N ALA A 188 4.08 19.00 -7.34
CA ALA A 188 3.42 20.03 -6.54
C ALA A 188 4.16 20.18 -5.20
N ASP A 189 3.78 21.18 -4.39
CA ASP A 189 4.37 21.36 -3.08
C ASP A 189 4.13 20.14 -2.19
N ALA A 190 5.17 19.71 -1.49
CA ALA A 190 5.16 18.56 -0.60
C ALA A 190 5.94 18.88 0.68
N THR A 191 5.55 18.25 1.77
CA THR A 191 6.25 18.34 3.06
C THR A 191 6.58 16.96 3.58
N TRP A 192 7.85 16.74 3.89
CA TRP A 192 8.33 15.58 4.63
C TRP A 192 8.69 16.03 6.04
N SER A 193 8.06 15.39 7.02
CA SER A 193 8.24 15.73 8.44
C SER A 193 8.33 14.46 9.27
N SER A 194 9.26 14.43 10.23
CA SER A 194 9.36 13.38 11.25
C SER A 194 8.10 13.29 12.13
N ALA A 195 7.36 14.39 12.29
CA ALA A 195 6.10 14.38 13.02
C ALA A 195 5.04 13.50 12.32
N LEU A 196 5.01 13.52 10.98
CA LEU A 196 4.10 12.70 10.17
C LEU A 196 4.45 11.21 10.21
N THR A 197 5.71 10.86 10.49
CA THR A 197 6.18 9.47 10.45
C THR A 197 6.42 8.87 11.83
N ASN A 198 6.03 9.59 12.90
CA ASN A 198 6.38 9.25 14.29
C ASN A 198 7.89 9.01 14.49
N GLY A 199 8.70 9.84 13.85
CA GLY A 199 10.17 9.78 13.92
C GLY A 199 10.83 8.78 12.99
N LEU A 200 10.08 7.98 12.22
CA LEU A 200 10.69 7.09 11.22
C LEU A 200 11.35 7.90 10.08
N PRO A 201 12.48 7.43 9.53
CA PRO A 201 13.12 8.09 8.40
C PRO A 201 12.29 7.94 7.13
N TYR A 202 12.45 8.90 6.21
CA TYR A 202 12.10 8.71 4.81
C TYR A 202 13.24 8.00 4.08
N VAL A 203 12.92 7.05 3.21
CA VAL A 203 13.90 6.33 2.39
C VAL A 203 13.49 6.46 0.92
N LEU A 204 14.34 7.06 0.09
CA LEU A 204 14.16 7.02 -1.36
C LEU A 204 14.55 5.63 -1.85
N HIS A 205 13.62 4.96 -2.54
CA HIS A 205 13.79 3.61 -3.05
C HIS A 205 13.21 3.49 -4.45
N GLY A 206 13.83 2.70 -5.31
CA GLY A 206 13.30 2.33 -6.62
C GLY A 206 12.99 0.84 -6.72
N TYR A 207 11.95 0.47 -7.46
CA TYR A 207 11.41 -0.90 -7.44
C TYR A 207 11.80 -1.77 -8.66
N TYR A 208 12.79 -1.36 -9.48
CA TYR A 208 12.87 -1.80 -10.87
C TYR A 208 14.11 -2.52 -11.38
N TYR A 209 15.15 -2.92 -10.63
CA TYR A 209 16.36 -3.72 -11.03
C TYR A 209 17.07 -3.56 -12.42
N SER A 210 16.51 -2.93 -13.45
CA SER A 210 17.00 -2.87 -14.84
C SER A 210 17.31 -1.46 -15.32
N VAL A 211 17.14 -0.46 -14.43
CA VAL A 211 17.58 0.91 -14.67
C VAL A 211 18.88 1.17 -13.92
N TRP A 212 19.74 1.99 -14.54
CA TRP A 212 21.04 2.36 -13.97
C TRP A 212 20.91 3.22 -12.71
N HIS A 213 19.77 3.88 -12.53
CA HIS A 213 19.44 4.74 -11.42
C HIS A 213 17.95 5.07 -11.35
N TYR A 214 17.52 5.55 -10.19
CA TYR A 214 16.19 6.08 -9.90
C TYR A 214 16.31 7.55 -9.53
N ASP A 215 15.67 8.40 -10.30
CA ASP A 215 15.66 9.84 -10.10
C ASP A 215 14.34 10.26 -9.48
N LEU A 216 14.40 10.77 -8.25
CA LEU A 216 13.32 11.61 -7.73
C LEU A 216 13.64 13.05 -8.12
N GLU A 217 12.87 13.64 -9.03
CA GLU A 217 13.02 15.05 -9.39
C GLU A 217 12.02 15.93 -8.63
N ILE A 218 12.51 17.01 -8.03
CA ILE A 218 11.67 18.16 -7.66
C ILE A 218 11.52 19.00 -8.92
N ARG A 219 10.36 18.90 -9.57
CA ARG A 219 10.11 19.58 -10.84
C ARG A 219 10.04 21.10 -10.65
N ALA A 220 10.37 21.83 -11.72
CA ALA A 220 10.23 23.29 -11.73
C ALA A 220 8.80 23.73 -11.33
N GLY A 221 8.72 24.68 -10.39
CA GLY A 221 7.45 25.18 -9.85
C GLY A 221 6.92 24.41 -8.63
N ALA A 222 7.56 23.32 -8.21
CA ALA A 222 7.26 22.60 -6.98
C ALA A 222 8.31 22.87 -5.89
N THR A 223 7.86 22.80 -4.63
CA THR A 223 8.72 22.89 -3.43
C THR A 223 8.64 21.61 -2.62
N LEU A 224 9.79 20.98 -2.35
CA LEU A 224 9.90 20.00 -1.27
C LEU A 224 10.38 20.71 0.00
N THR A 225 9.57 20.68 1.04
CA THR A 225 9.96 21.11 2.38
C THR A 225 10.33 19.88 3.22
N ILE A 226 11.55 19.87 3.75
CA ILE A 226 12.02 18.88 4.74
C ILE A 226 12.07 19.61 6.09
N GLU A 227 11.15 19.28 6.98
CA GLU A 227 11.04 19.91 8.30
C GLU A 227 12.23 19.53 9.21
N PRO A 228 12.61 20.39 10.18
CA PRO A 228 13.68 20.11 11.13
C PRO A 228 13.55 18.75 11.82
N GLY A 229 14.68 18.05 11.97
CA GLY A 229 14.74 16.72 12.60
C GLY A 229 14.27 15.57 11.70
N THR A 230 13.86 15.84 10.46
CA THR A 230 13.53 14.80 9.48
C THR A 230 14.81 14.14 8.94
N VAL A 231 14.85 12.81 8.96
CA VAL A 231 15.93 12.02 8.37
C VAL A 231 15.48 11.51 7.01
N VAL A 232 16.27 11.79 5.98
CA VAL A 232 16.09 11.27 4.63
C VAL A 232 17.30 10.42 4.27
N LYS A 233 17.06 9.21 3.81
CA LYS A 233 18.08 8.27 3.31
C LYS A 233 17.81 7.96 1.84
N LEU A 234 18.88 7.69 1.09
CA LEU A 234 18.79 7.28 -0.30
C LEU A 234 19.34 5.88 -0.41
N ASP A 235 18.56 4.97 -0.99
CA ASP A 235 19.02 3.61 -1.28
C ASP A 235 19.99 3.60 -2.46
N GLU A 236 20.56 2.42 -2.71
CA GLU A 236 21.47 2.20 -3.83
C GLU A 236 20.83 2.67 -5.14
N TYR A 237 21.62 3.38 -5.94
CA TYR A 237 21.20 3.94 -7.23
C TYR A 237 20.05 4.95 -7.18
N CYS A 238 19.68 5.50 -6.02
CA CYS A 238 18.69 6.57 -5.91
C CYS A 238 19.35 7.95 -5.88
N TRP A 239 18.81 8.90 -6.63
CA TRP A 239 19.22 10.31 -6.64
C TRP A 239 18.04 11.24 -6.38
N LEU A 240 18.36 12.42 -5.84
CA LEU A 240 17.43 13.53 -5.66
C LEU A 240 17.89 14.69 -6.55
N ASN A 241 17.12 14.97 -7.60
CA ASN A 241 17.37 16.07 -8.53
C ASN A 241 16.46 17.26 -8.17
N VAL A 242 16.96 18.48 -8.31
CA VAL A 242 16.25 19.69 -7.86
C VAL A 242 16.22 20.74 -8.97
N ASP A 243 15.13 20.74 -9.73
CA ASP A 243 14.82 21.77 -10.73
C ASP A 243 13.86 22.84 -10.17
N GLY A 244 13.07 22.47 -9.15
CA GLY A 244 12.25 23.36 -8.34
C GLY A 244 12.99 23.88 -7.11
N VAL A 245 12.34 23.79 -5.94
CA VAL A 245 12.89 24.28 -4.67
C VAL A 245 12.99 23.16 -3.65
N LEU A 246 14.16 23.00 -3.03
CA LEU A 246 14.36 22.18 -1.83
C LEU A 246 14.55 23.10 -0.62
N LEU A 247 13.60 23.09 0.32
CA LEU A 247 13.68 23.79 1.59
C LEU A 247 14.02 22.80 2.70
N ALA A 248 15.28 22.76 3.12
CA ALA A 248 15.76 21.92 4.22
C ALA A 248 16.57 22.76 5.21
N GLN A 249 15.87 23.57 6.01
CA GLN A 249 16.49 24.45 7.00
C GLN A 249 16.41 23.79 8.39
N GLY A 250 17.55 23.39 8.94
CA GLY A 250 17.63 22.88 10.31
C GLY A 250 17.53 24.01 11.36
N THR A 251 17.28 23.61 12.61
CA THR A 251 17.33 24.48 13.80
C THR A 251 18.51 24.12 14.68
#